data_AF-Q0MRD3-F1
#
_entry.id   AF-Q0MRD3-F1
#
_cell.length_a   1.000
_cell.length_b   1.000
_cell.length_c   1.000
_cell.angle_alpha   90.00
_cell.angle_beta   90.00
_cell.angle_gamma   90.00
#
_symmetry.space_group_name_H-M   'P 1'
#
loop_
_entity.id
_entity.type
_entity.pdbx_description
1 polymer ?
#
loop_
_entity_poly.entity_id
_entity_poly.type
_entity_poly.pdbx_seq_one_letter_code
_entity_poly.pdbx_strand_id
1 'polypeptide(L)'
;RVASVYSEVQNSRLDHHLPLPSVLRKPFKVVDGPASSAAGHPEEIAKLFPCLYGQPSAALVPDDSGDVAMGQSLKIGVVLSGGQAPGGHNVISGIFDYLQDHCKGSTLYGFRGGPAGIMKCKYVVLTPEYIYPYRNQGGFDMICSGRDKIETPEQFKQAEETAQKLDLDGLVVIGGDDSNTNACLLAENFRSKNLKTRVIWMS
;
A
#
# COMPACT_ATOMS: atom_id res chain seq x y z
N ARG A 1 1.16 24.67 12.26
CA ARG A 1 0.02 25.39 11.64
C ARG A 1 -1.06 25.48 12.70
N VAL A 2 -1.54 26.68 12.97
CA VAL A 2 -2.65 26.99 13.88
C VAL A 2 -3.90 26.24 13.40
N ALA A 3 -4.71 25.74 14.34
CA ALA A 3 -5.89 24.92 14.09
C ALA A 3 -6.72 25.47 12.93
N SER A 4 -6.75 24.74 11.81
CA SER A 4 -7.71 25.01 10.75
C SER A 4 -9.08 24.72 11.30
N VAL A 5 -9.92 25.74 11.44
CA VAL A 5 -11.34 25.55 11.75
C VAL A 5 -11.93 24.80 10.55
N TYR A 6 -12.10 23.49 10.71
CA TYR A 6 -12.80 22.65 9.74
C TYR A 6 -14.19 23.22 9.52
N SER A 7 -14.68 23.16 8.28
CA SER A 7 -16.10 23.44 8.03
C SER A 7 -16.98 22.43 8.76
N GLU A 8 -18.25 22.78 9.00
CA GLU A 8 -19.23 21.86 9.61
C GLU A 8 -19.33 20.53 8.85
N VAL A 9 -19.25 20.59 7.52
CA VAL A 9 -19.25 19.40 6.66
C VAL A 9 -17.97 18.57 6.86
N GLN A 10 -16.81 19.21 6.98
CA GLN A 10 -15.56 18.49 7.25
C GLN A 10 -15.61 17.78 8.60
N ASN A 11 -16.07 18.46 9.66
CA ASN A 11 -16.22 17.88 10.98
C ASN A 11 -17.18 16.68 10.97
N SER A 12 -18.38 16.83 10.40
CA SER A 12 -19.35 15.73 10.32
C SER A 12 -18.85 14.53 9.49
N ARG A 13 -17.95 14.76 8.53
CA ARG A 13 -17.35 13.70 7.73
C ARG A 13 -16.21 12.97 8.44
N LEU A 14 -15.51 13.57 9.40
CA LEU A 14 -14.41 12.89 10.12
C LEU A 14 -14.89 11.60 10.79
N ASP A 15 -16.07 11.63 11.40
CA ASP A 15 -16.65 10.50 12.16
C ASP A 15 -17.54 9.59 11.29
N HIS A 16 -17.59 9.81 9.97
CA HIS A 16 -18.41 9.00 9.09
C HIS A 16 -17.82 7.59 8.90
N HIS A 17 -18.54 6.57 9.36
CA HIS A 17 -18.17 5.17 9.16
C HIS A 17 -18.40 4.71 7.72
N LEU A 18 -17.36 4.18 7.08
CA LEU A 18 -17.45 3.60 5.76
C LEU A 18 -17.89 2.13 5.81
N PRO A 19 -18.77 1.68 4.90
CA PRO A 19 -19.17 0.29 4.85
C PRO A 19 -18.00 -0.60 4.40
N LEU A 20 -17.64 -1.58 5.23
CA LEU A 20 -16.67 -2.62 4.89
C LEU A 20 -17.38 -3.86 4.32
N PRO A 21 -16.81 -4.53 3.30
CA PRO A 21 -17.22 -5.86 2.88
C PRO A 21 -17.33 -6.82 4.07
N SER A 22 -18.35 -7.67 4.10
CA SER A 22 -18.62 -8.58 5.24
C SER A 22 -17.46 -9.51 5.55
N VAL A 23 -16.75 -9.98 4.53
CA VAL A 23 -15.59 -10.86 4.67
C VAL A 23 -14.42 -10.23 5.44
N LEU A 24 -14.29 -8.89 5.41
CA LEU A 24 -13.23 -8.17 6.13
C LEU A 24 -13.58 -7.86 7.59
N ARG A 25 -14.83 -8.13 8.01
CA ARG A 25 -15.29 -7.87 9.39
C ARG A 25 -15.04 -9.05 10.33
N LYS A 26 -14.65 -10.20 9.78
CA LYS A 26 -14.42 -11.45 10.49
C LYS A 26 -13.08 -12.04 10.03
N PRO A 27 -12.50 -12.97 10.80
CA PRO A 27 -11.47 -13.86 10.30
C PRO A 27 -11.74 -14.37 8.88
N PHE A 28 -10.74 -14.29 8.03
CA PHE A 28 -10.78 -14.79 6.67
C PHE A 28 -9.48 -15.51 6.34
N LYS A 29 -9.55 -16.40 5.35
CA LYS A 29 -8.38 -17.04 4.73
C LYS A 29 -8.32 -16.67 3.26
N VAL A 30 -7.10 -16.67 2.75
CA VAL A 30 -6.83 -16.46 1.32
C VAL A 30 -6.85 -17.82 0.63
N VAL A 31 -7.62 -17.92 -0.45
CA VAL A 31 -7.67 -19.10 -1.30
C VAL A 31 -7.16 -18.73 -2.68
N ASP A 32 -6.18 -19.48 -3.15
CA ASP A 32 -5.64 -19.35 -4.49
C ASP A 32 -6.65 -19.84 -5.52
N GLY A 33 -6.89 -19.01 -6.52
CA GLY A 33 -7.66 -19.32 -7.73
C GLY A 33 -6.75 -19.77 -8.87
N PRO A 34 -7.24 -19.73 -10.12
CA PRO A 34 -6.43 -20.07 -11.28
C PRO A 34 -5.24 -19.13 -11.45
N ALA A 35 -4.17 -19.66 -12.06
CA ALA A 35 -3.01 -18.90 -12.50
C ALA A 35 -3.43 -17.76 -13.45
N SER A 36 -2.86 -16.58 -13.24
CA SER A 36 -3.11 -15.42 -14.10
C SER A 36 -2.30 -15.48 -15.40
N SER A 37 -2.68 -14.65 -16.36
CA SER A 37 -1.92 -14.42 -17.59
C SER A 37 -2.06 -12.96 -18.02
N ALA A 38 -1.21 -12.52 -18.94
CA ALA A 38 -1.26 -11.16 -19.50
C ALA A 38 -2.37 -11.06 -20.56
N ALA A 39 -3.04 -9.91 -20.61
CA ALA A 39 -4.08 -9.64 -21.61
C ALA A 39 -3.52 -9.60 -23.06
N GLY A 40 -2.21 -9.35 -23.22
CA GLY A 40 -1.51 -9.37 -24.50
C GLY A 40 -0.02 -9.69 -24.32
N HIS A 41 0.58 -10.26 -25.36
CA HIS A 41 2.01 -10.65 -25.42
C HIS A 41 2.48 -11.51 -24.23
N PRO A 42 1.78 -12.60 -23.86
CA PRO A 42 2.07 -13.37 -22.65
C PRO A 42 3.51 -13.88 -22.58
N GLU A 43 4.09 -14.31 -23.71
CA GLU A 43 5.49 -14.79 -23.76
C GLU A 43 6.52 -13.69 -23.48
N GLU A 44 6.27 -12.47 -23.94
CA GLU A 44 7.16 -11.33 -23.72
C GLU A 44 7.07 -10.84 -22.28
N ILE A 45 5.85 -10.73 -21.75
CA ILE A 45 5.61 -10.35 -20.35
C ILE A 45 6.21 -11.40 -19.40
N ALA A 46 6.10 -12.70 -19.71
CA ALA A 46 6.72 -13.75 -18.92
C ALA A 46 8.25 -13.62 -18.85
N LYS A 47 8.91 -13.15 -19.92
CA LYS A 47 10.35 -12.89 -19.93
C LYS A 47 10.73 -11.67 -19.09
N LEU A 48 9.86 -10.67 -19.02
CA LEU A 48 10.08 -9.47 -18.20
C LEU A 48 9.84 -9.70 -16.71
N PHE A 49 8.92 -10.60 -16.37
CA PHE A 49 8.50 -10.87 -14.98
C PHE A 49 8.69 -12.35 -14.60
N PRO A 50 9.92 -12.90 -14.66
CA PRO A 50 10.16 -14.32 -14.40
C PRO A 50 9.78 -14.76 -12.98
N CYS A 51 9.74 -13.85 -11.99
CA CYS A 51 9.40 -14.19 -10.62
C CYS A 51 7.92 -14.04 -10.28
N LEU A 52 7.19 -13.17 -10.99
CA LEU A 52 5.80 -12.80 -10.66
C LEU A 52 4.78 -13.25 -11.71
N TYR A 53 5.20 -13.54 -12.95
CA TYR A 53 4.27 -13.97 -13.98
C TYR A 53 3.56 -15.26 -13.61
N GLY A 54 2.25 -15.33 -13.88
CA GLY A 54 1.45 -16.53 -13.62
C GLY A 54 1.01 -16.72 -12.17
N GLN A 55 1.23 -15.73 -11.29
CA GLN A 55 0.71 -15.79 -9.92
C GLN A 55 -0.80 -16.05 -9.89
N PRO A 56 -1.29 -16.90 -8.97
CA PRO A 56 -2.70 -17.19 -8.87
C PRO A 56 -3.49 -15.95 -8.47
N SER A 57 -4.72 -15.87 -8.97
CA SER A 57 -5.71 -14.97 -8.38
C SER A 57 -5.98 -15.35 -6.92
N ALA A 58 -6.39 -14.39 -6.09
CA ALA A 58 -6.67 -14.63 -4.68
C ALA A 58 -8.12 -14.26 -4.35
N ALA A 59 -8.79 -15.12 -3.60
CA ALA A 59 -10.12 -14.87 -3.05
C ALA A 59 -10.08 -14.91 -1.51
N LEU A 60 -10.80 -13.99 -0.87
CA LEU A 60 -11.01 -14.01 0.57
C LEU A 60 -12.28 -14.80 0.87
N VAL A 61 -12.16 -15.81 1.72
CA VAL A 61 -13.32 -16.57 2.21
C VAL A 61 -13.35 -16.52 3.74
N PRO A 62 -14.55 -16.53 4.36
CA PRO A 62 -14.66 -16.61 5.81
C PRO A 62 -13.86 -17.78 6.37
N ASP A 63 -13.18 -17.54 7.48
CA ASP A 63 -12.44 -18.58 8.19
C ASP A 63 -13.05 -18.81 9.57
N ASP A 64 -13.79 -19.91 9.69
CA ASP A 64 -14.43 -20.31 10.94
C ASP A 64 -13.47 -21.08 11.87
N SER A 65 -12.22 -21.34 11.45
CA SER A 65 -11.25 -22.13 12.21
C SER A 65 -10.64 -21.38 13.42
N GLY A 66 -10.83 -20.06 13.50
CA GLY A 66 -10.36 -19.24 14.62
C GLY A 66 -8.86 -18.96 14.64
N ASP A 67 -8.07 -19.66 13.83
CA ASP A 67 -6.63 -19.48 13.68
C ASP A 67 -6.33 -18.43 12.60
N VAL A 68 -6.58 -17.17 12.95
CA VAL A 68 -5.98 -16.11 12.15
C VAL A 68 -4.55 -15.96 12.64
N ALA A 69 -3.58 -16.11 11.73
CA ALA A 69 -2.20 -15.69 11.95
C ALA A 69 -2.13 -14.14 12.04
N MET A 70 -2.87 -13.56 12.98
CA MET A 70 -3.03 -12.13 13.26
C MET A 70 -2.37 -11.90 14.61
N GLY A 71 -1.09 -11.56 14.56
CA GLY A 71 -0.28 -11.42 15.78
C GLY A 71 1.16 -11.03 15.53
N GLN A 72 1.61 -11.03 14.28
CA GLN A 72 2.90 -10.46 13.92
C GLN A 72 2.73 -8.95 13.68
N SER A 73 3.57 -8.16 14.34
CA SER A 73 3.74 -6.74 14.04
C SER A 73 4.32 -6.60 12.64
N LEU A 74 3.66 -5.83 11.78
CA LEU A 74 4.08 -5.58 10.40
C LEU A 74 4.65 -4.17 10.26
N LYS A 75 5.69 -4.03 9.44
CA LYS A 75 6.22 -2.74 9.00
C LYS A 75 5.80 -2.50 7.56
N ILE A 76 4.81 -1.62 7.37
CA ILE A 76 4.21 -1.37 6.06
C ILE A 76 4.57 0.05 5.60
N GLY A 77 5.02 0.19 4.37
CA GLY A 77 5.19 1.48 3.69
C GLY A 77 3.99 1.81 2.79
N VAL A 78 3.62 3.07 2.69
CA VAL A 78 2.60 3.56 1.74
C VAL A 78 3.14 4.72 0.91
N VAL A 79 2.82 4.74 -0.39
CA VAL A 79 3.18 5.80 -1.34
C VAL A 79 1.93 6.24 -2.09
N LEU A 80 1.68 7.55 -2.15
CA LEU A 80 0.70 8.15 -3.07
C LEU A 80 1.42 8.58 -4.36
N SER A 81 1.11 7.96 -5.49
CA SER A 81 1.77 8.22 -6.77
C SER A 81 0.77 8.76 -7.80
N GLY A 82 1.19 9.75 -8.58
CA GLY A 82 0.37 10.34 -9.63
C GLY A 82 -0.48 11.54 -9.20
N GLY A 83 -1.53 11.79 -9.98
CA GLY A 83 -2.51 12.85 -9.72
C GLY A 83 -3.38 12.55 -8.51
N GLN A 84 -3.90 13.60 -7.87
CA GLN A 84 -4.77 13.44 -6.72
C GLN A 84 -6.11 12.83 -7.14
N ALA A 85 -6.57 11.83 -6.39
CA ALA A 85 -7.89 11.23 -6.54
C ALA A 85 -8.61 11.25 -5.18
N PRO A 86 -9.93 11.53 -5.14
CA PRO A 86 -10.71 11.40 -3.92
C PRO A 86 -10.61 9.96 -3.36
N GLY A 87 -10.37 9.84 -2.05
CA GLY A 87 -10.31 8.55 -1.35
C GLY A 87 -8.90 8.03 -1.03
N GLY A 88 -7.81 8.63 -1.53
CA GLY A 88 -6.46 8.17 -1.17
C GLY A 88 -6.16 8.21 0.33
N HIS A 89 -6.65 9.24 1.04
CA HIS A 89 -6.57 9.29 2.51
C HIS A 89 -7.34 8.14 3.18
N ASN A 90 -8.47 7.71 2.61
CA ASN A 90 -9.26 6.60 3.12
C ASN A 90 -8.57 5.25 2.91
N VAL A 91 -7.83 5.09 1.81
CA VAL A 91 -6.99 3.90 1.61
C VAL A 91 -5.95 3.81 2.73
N ILE A 92 -5.21 4.89 2.99
CA ILE A 92 -4.21 4.92 4.06
C ILE A 92 -4.86 4.70 5.43
N SER A 93 -6.01 5.32 5.69
CA SER A 93 -6.74 5.16 6.95
C SER A 93 -7.24 3.73 7.14
N GLY A 94 -7.73 3.08 6.09
CA GLY A 94 -8.20 1.68 6.16
C GLY A 94 -7.06 0.69 6.40
N ILE A 95 -5.91 0.89 5.76
CA ILE A 95 -4.69 0.11 6.04
C ILE A 95 -4.28 0.30 7.50
N PHE A 96 -4.27 1.55 7.98
CA PHE A 96 -3.93 1.86 9.36
C PHE A 96 -4.87 1.17 10.35
N ASP A 97 -6.18 1.32 10.18
CA ASP A 97 -7.18 0.70 11.08
C ASP A 97 -7.04 -0.83 11.11
N TYR A 98 -6.87 -1.44 9.94
CA TYR A 98 -6.66 -2.89 9.86
C TYR A 98 -5.43 -3.35 10.65
N LEU A 99 -4.30 -2.64 10.50
CA LEU A 99 -3.07 -2.95 11.22
C LEU A 99 -3.22 -2.75 12.74
N GLN A 100 -3.93 -1.71 13.18
CA GLN A 100 -4.14 -1.46 14.60
C GLN A 100 -5.06 -2.49 15.25
N ASP A 101 -6.11 -2.90 14.55
CA ASP A 101 -7.12 -3.83 15.07
C ASP A 101 -6.59 -5.28 15.10
N HIS A 102 -5.84 -5.68 14.06
CA HIS A 102 -5.50 -7.07 13.84
C HIS A 102 -4.00 -7.40 13.90
N CYS A 103 -3.11 -6.42 13.74
CA CYS A 103 -1.65 -6.62 13.72
C CYS A 103 -0.98 -5.71 14.76
N LYS A 104 -1.38 -5.82 16.03
CA LYS A 104 -0.90 -4.93 17.10
C LYS A 104 0.63 -4.84 17.15
N GLY A 105 1.14 -3.61 17.29
CA GLY A 105 2.58 -3.31 17.23
C GLY A 105 3.11 -3.03 15.83
N SER A 106 2.25 -3.08 14.80
CA SER A 106 2.62 -2.67 13.44
C SER A 106 2.99 -1.19 13.34
N THR A 107 3.81 -0.86 12.34
CA THR A 107 4.17 0.52 12.00
C THR A 107 3.82 0.80 10.56
N LEU A 108 3.14 1.94 10.33
CA LEU A 108 2.82 2.42 8.99
C LEU A 108 3.69 3.63 8.64
N TYR A 109 4.49 3.51 7.58
CA TYR A 109 5.38 4.55 7.08
C TYR A 109 4.78 5.21 5.84
N GLY A 110 4.51 6.51 5.92
CA GLY A 110 4.06 7.31 4.78
C GLY A 110 5.24 7.95 4.05
N PHE A 111 5.57 7.48 2.86
CA PHE A 111 6.64 8.04 2.04
C PHE A 111 6.21 9.35 1.37
N ARG A 112 7.00 10.40 1.56
CA ARG A 112 6.60 11.77 1.19
C ARG A 112 6.91 12.11 -0.25
N GLY A 113 5.95 12.72 -0.94
CA GLY A 113 6.13 13.25 -2.30
C GLY A 113 6.23 12.16 -3.36
N GLY A 114 5.46 11.08 -3.20
CA GLY A 114 5.40 9.98 -4.17
C GLY A 114 6.62 9.05 -4.18
N PRO A 115 6.90 8.38 -5.31
CA PRO A 115 7.97 7.38 -5.40
C PRO A 115 9.37 7.91 -5.05
N ALA A 116 9.63 9.21 -5.20
CA ALA A 116 10.86 9.82 -4.70
C ALA A 116 11.04 9.68 -3.18
N GLY A 117 9.95 9.56 -2.42
CA GLY A 117 9.98 9.34 -0.98
C GLY A 117 10.65 8.03 -0.61
N ILE A 118 10.30 6.93 -1.27
CA ILE A 118 10.95 5.63 -1.03
C ILE A 118 12.41 5.63 -1.52
N MET A 119 12.70 6.20 -2.69
CA MET A 119 14.09 6.27 -3.19
C MET A 119 15.01 7.09 -2.28
N LYS A 120 14.50 8.17 -1.67
CA LYS A 120 15.29 9.08 -0.83
C LYS A 120 15.17 8.78 0.66
N CYS A 121 14.52 7.66 1.04
CA CYS A 121 14.22 7.32 2.43
C CYS A 121 13.54 8.48 3.20
N LYS A 122 12.64 9.23 2.53
CA LYS A 122 11.89 10.36 3.10
C LYS A 122 10.48 9.92 3.46
N TYR A 123 10.25 9.73 4.75
CA TYR A 123 8.96 9.25 5.27
C TYR A 123 8.56 9.97 6.55
N VAL A 124 7.31 9.75 6.96
CA VAL A 124 6.77 10.01 8.30
C VAL A 124 6.17 8.72 8.84
N VAL A 125 6.22 8.53 10.15
CA VAL A 125 5.44 7.47 10.80
C VAL A 125 4.02 7.99 10.96
N LEU A 126 3.05 7.23 10.46
CA LEU A 126 1.65 7.60 10.54
C LEU A 126 1.09 7.13 11.89
N THR A 127 0.67 8.07 12.71
CA THR A 127 0.06 7.85 14.03
C THR A 127 -1.44 8.15 13.98
N PRO A 128 -2.23 7.75 14.99
CA PRO A 128 -3.65 8.09 15.05
C PRO A 128 -3.90 9.60 14.91
N GLU A 129 -3.09 10.42 15.58
CA GLU A 129 -3.20 11.88 15.57
C GLU A 129 -2.81 12.47 14.21
N TYR A 130 -1.86 11.83 13.52
CA TYR A 130 -1.46 12.25 12.18
C TYR A 130 -2.55 11.95 11.16
N ILE A 131 -3.20 10.79 11.23
CA ILE A 131 -4.21 10.35 10.25
C ILE A 131 -5.58 10.98 10.49
N TYR A 132 -5.98 11.13 11.76
CA TYR A 132 -7.29 11.67 12.15
C TYR A 132 -7.76 12.87 11.31
N PRO A 133 -6.99 13.95 11.12
CA PRO A 133 -7.43 15.13 10.37
C PRO A 133 -7.71 14.87 8.87
N TYR A 134 -7.26 13.75 8.32
CA TYR A 134 -7.42 13.39 6.91
C TYR A 134 -8.52 12.36 6.66
N ARG A 135 -9.14 11.81 7.71
CA ARG A 135 -10.21 10.83 7.56
C ARG A 135 -11.36 11.41 6.76
N ASN A 136 -11.77 10.68 5.72
CA ASN A 136 -12.85 11.08 4.81
C ASN A 136 -12.64 12.44 4.12
N GLN A 137 -11.40 12.96 4.12
CA GLN A 137 -11.04 14.19 3.41
C GLN A 137 -10.49 13.86 2.03
N GLY A 138 -10.77 14.72 1.05
CA GLY A 138 -10.17 14.62 -0.28
C GLY A 138 -8.70 15.05 -0.29
N GLY A 139 -8.05 14.89 -1.45
CA GLY A 139 -6.65 15.26 -1.65
C GLY A 139 -5.66 14.16 -1.28
N PHE A 140 -4.37 14.44 -1.49
CA PHE A 140 -3.22 13.58 -1.15
C PHE A 140 -2.23 14.31 -0.22
N ASP A 141 -2.66 15.40 0.43
CA ASP A 141 -1.79 16.28 1.21
C ASP A 141 -1.31 15.68 2.54
N MET A 142 -1.81 14.50 2.95
CA MET A 142 -1.28 13.74 4.09
C MET A 142 0.22 13.43 3.97
N ILE A 143 0.66 12.98 2.79
CA ILE A 143 2.07 12.68 2.50
C ILE A 143 2.57 13.30 1.19
N CYS A 144 1.69 14.00 0.46
CA CYS A 144 1.89 14.49 -0.91
C CYS A 144 2.17 13.36 -1.91
N SER A 145 1.80 13.58 -3.17
CA SER A 145 2.19 12.70 -4.26
C SER A 145 3.32 13.26 -5.11
N GLY A 146 3.84 12.39 -5.97
CA GLY A 146 4.85 12.69 -6.97
C GLY A 146 4.60 11.82 -8.20
N ARG A 147 5.29 12.15 -9.30
CA ARG A 147 5.22 11.41 -10.57
C ARG A 147 6.57 10.82 -10.96
N ASP A 148 7.50 10.75 -10.02
CA ASP A 148 8.80 10.16 -10.24
C ASP A 148 8.65 8.70 -10.67
N LYS A 149 9.40 8.31 -11.70
CA LYS A 149 9.48 6.93 -12.15
C LYS A 149 10.68 6.23 -11.53
N ILE A 150 10.55 4.91 -11.35
CA ILE A 150 11.63 4.03 -10.92
C ILE A 150 12.00 3.20 -12.15
N GLU A 151 13.01 3.65 -12.89
CA GLU A 151 13.43 3.07 -14.17
C GLU A 151 14.90 2.65 -14.16
N THR A 152 15.77 3.37 -13.43
CA THR A 152 17.21 3.06 -13.44
C THR A 152 17.60 2.06 -12.35
N PRO A 153 18.65 1.24 -12.57
CA PRO A 153 19.17 0.31 -11.56
C PRO A 153 19.49 0.98 -10.21
N GLU A 154 19.97 2.23 -10.24
CA GLU A 154 20.28 3.01 -9.05
C GLU A 154 19.01 3.36 -8.26
N GLN A 155 17.92 3.70 -8.96
CA GLN A 155 16.62 3.99 -8.33
C GLN A 155 16.02 2.73 -7.68
N PHE A 156 16.11 1.58 -8.34
CA PHE A 156 15.70 0.29 -7.75
C PHE A 156 16.53 -0.03 -6.50
N LYS A 157 17.85 0.15 -6.57
CA LYS A 157 18.75 -0.07 -5.44
C LYS A 157 18.43 0.86 -4.26
N GLN A 158 18.14 2.13 -4.52
CA GLN A 158 17.72 3.08 -3.49
C GLN A 158 16.43 2.67 -2.78
N ALA A 159 15.44 2.18 -3.53
CA ALA A 159 14.20 1.68 -2.97
C ALA A 159 14.42 0.38 -2.16
N GLU A 160 15.27 -0.53 -2.66
CA GLU A 160 15.70 -1.73 -1.94
C GLU A 160 16.38 -1.39 -0.61
N GLU A 161 17.38 -0.51 -0.62
CA GLU A 161 18.11 -0.09 0.57
C GLU A 161 17.16 0.52 1.62
N THR A 162 16.18 1.30 1.18
CA THR A 162 15.16 1.87 2.06
C THR A 162 14.26 0.77 2.65
N ALA A 163 13.80 -0.17 1.84
CA ALA A 163 12.97 -1.28 2.29
C ALA A 163 13.70 -2.18 3.30
N GLN A 164 14.98 -2.47 3.08
CA GLN A 164 15.83 -3.22 3.99
C GLN A 164 16.13 -2.44 5.27
N LYS A 165 16.49 -1.15 5.16
CA LYS A 165 16.80 -0.29 6.31
C LYS A 165 15.63 -0.14 7.27
N LEU A 166 14.43 -0.01 6.73
CA LEU A 166 13.20 0.05 7.54
C LEU A 166 12.64 -1.33 7.87
N ASP A 167 13.27 -2.40 7.35
CA ASP A 167 12.85 -3.78 7.56
C ASP A 167 11.37 -3.99 7.19
N LEU A 168 10.96 -3.43 6.04
CA LEU A 168 9.57 -3.43 5.59
C LEU A 168 9.11 -4.85 5.23
N ASP A 169 7.95 -5.24 5.75
CA ASP A 169 7.24 -6.46 5.35
C ASP A 169 6.42 -6.21 4.09
N GLY A 170 5.92 -4.99 3.91
CA GLY A 170 5.13 -4.61 2.75
C GLY A 170 5.28 -3.16 2.32
N LEU A 171 5.02 -2.90 1.04
CA LEU A 171 4.94 -1.58 0.43
C LEU A 171 3.66 -1.50 -0.40
N VAL A 172 2.80 -0.55 -0.09
CA VAL A 172 1.56 -0.30 -0.83
C VAL A 172 1.73 0.95 -1.70
N VAL A 173 1.60 0.78 -3.01
CA VAL A 173 1.64 1.88 -3.99
C VAL A 173 0.21 2.21 -4.40
N ILE A 174 -0.22 3.44 -4.16
CA ILE A 174 -1.57 3.92 -4.47
C ILE A 174 -1.47 4.90 -5.64
N GLY A 175 -2.06 4.57 -6.78
CA GLY A 175 -2.02 5.40 -7.99
C GLY A 175 -2.55 4.68 -9.22
N GLY A 176 -2.59 5.38 -10.36
CA GLY A 176 -3.10 4.82 -11.62
C GLY A 176 -2.10 3.93 -12.37
N ASP A 177 -2.37 3.70 -13.66
CA ASP A 177 -1.65 2.72 -14.52
C ASP A 177 -0.12 2.86 -14.53
N ASP A 178 0.41 4.08 -14.66
CA ASP A 178 1.86 4.33 -14.61
C ASP A 178 2.46 3.92 -13.25
N SER A 179 1.72 4.13 -12.17
CA SER A 179 2.15 3.80 -10.81
C SER A 179 2.10 2.29 -10.58
N ASN A 180 1.10 1.62 -11.14
CA ASN A 180 0.98 0.16 -11.10
C ASN A 180 2.10 -0.51 -11.90
N THR A 181 2.51 0.08 -13.02
CA THR A 181 3.68 -0.39 -13.79
C THR A 181 4.96 -0.30 -12.95
N ASN A 182 5.21 0.84 -12.29
CA ASN A 182 6.35 1.00 -11.38
C ASN A 182 6.29 0.01 -10.21
N ALA A 183 5.11 -0.20 -9.62
CA ALA A 183 4.93 -1.16 -8.53
C ALA A 183 5.25 -2.60 -8.98
N CYS A 184 4.83 -2.99 -10.18
CA CYS A 184 5.12 -4.31 -10.75
C CYS A 184 6.62 -4.52 -10.97
N LEU A 185 7.31 -3.53 -11.56
CA LEU A 185 8.77 -3.58 -11.76
C LEU A 185 9.53 -3.65 -10.42
N LEU A 186 9.07 -2.89 -9.42
CA LEU A 186 9.67 -2.90 -8.09
C LEU A 186 9.45 -4.24 -7.37
N ALA A 187 8.25 -4.81 -7.49
CA ALA A 187 7.92 -6.13 -6.96
C ALA A 187 8.82 -7.22 -7.55
N GLU A 188 9.03 -7.19 -8.88
CA GLU A 188 9.90 -8.13 -9.58
C GLU A 188 11.36 -7.97 -9.14
N ASN A 189 11.83 -6.73 -8.98
CA ASN A 189 13.17 -6.46 -8.48
C ASN A 189 13.37 -6.98 -7.06
N PHE A 190 12.41 -6.72 -6.17
CA PHE A 190 12.49 -7.19 -4.78
C PHE A 190 12.44 -8.71 -4.70
N ARG A 191 11.60 -9.35 -5.52
CA ARG A 191 11.46 -10.80 -5.56
C ARG A 191 12.71 -11.48 -6.13
N SER A 192 13.29 -10.96 -7.21
CA SER A 192 14.52 -11.51 -7.80
C SER A 192 15.74 -11.39 -6.88
N LYS A 193 15.72 -10.43 -5.95
CA LYS A 193 16.72 -10.25 -4.88
C LYS A 193 16.37 -10.93 -3.56
N ASN A 194 15.29 -11.72 -3.51
CA ASN A 194 14.83 -12.41 -2.30
C ASN A 194 14.59 -11.48 -1.09
N LEU A 195 14.14 -10.24 -1.32
CA LEU A 195 13.69 -9.38 -0.24
C LEU A 195 12.42 -9.96 0.40
N LYS A 196 12.28 -9.78 1.72
CA LYS A 196 11.03 -10.12 2.43
C LYS A 196 9.87 -9.21 2.03
N THR A 197 10.17 -7.96 1.67
CA THR A 197 9.18 -6.91 1.40
C THR A 197 8.29 -7.28 0.21
N ARG A 198 6.98 -7.31 0.45
CA ARG A 198 5.96 -7.52 -0.59
C ARG A 198 5.46 -6.19 -1.13
N VAL A 199 5.35 -6.05 -2.45
CA VAL A 199 4.80 -4.84 -3.06
C VAL A 199 3.37 -5.13 -3.51
N ILE A 200 2.44 -4.30 -3.06
CA ILE A 200 1.02 -4.35 -3.42
C ILE A 200 0.67 -3.01 -4.06
N TRP A 201 -0.21 -3.01 -5.04
CA TRP A 201 -0.70 -1.78 -5.65
C TRP A 201 -2.20 -1.61 -5.49
N MET A 202 -2.67 -0.37 -5.54
CA MET A 202 -4.07 0.01 -5.53
C MET A 202 -4.31 1.10 -6.57
N SER A 203 -5.29 0.88 -7.44
CA SER A 203 -5.75 1.85 -8.44
C SER A 203 -6.94 2.67 -7.96
#